data_AF-A0A0G8EDM6-F1
#
_entry.id   AF-A0A0G8EDM6-F1
#
_cell.length_a   1.000
_cell.length_b   1.000
_cell.length_c   1.000
_cell.angle_alpha   90.00
_cell.angle_beta   90.00
_cell.angle_gamma   90.00
#
_symmetry.space_group_name_H-M   'P 1'
#
loop_
_entity.id
_entity.type
_entity.pdbx_description
1 polymer ?
#
loop_
_entity_poly.entity_id
_entity_poly.type
_entity_poly.pdbx_seq_one_letter_code
_entity_poly.pdbx_strand_id
1 'polypeptide(L)'
;MDEKKALQLLKCLIEEEEKLSFQKLLQIYGQKWLNERRLSAPLRVLWDGSPYAMINDLYPNRFKEWEFTKAPNKFWTKEKALQALKWTIEEKEKLNPEQLKNIYETKWLTQSGLRGACQLYWNDSPYAMINDLYPNQFKEWEFKMTPNGFWTREKALDALRWTIEEKEKLTDNQLLQQYTMKWLKRHRLWTPVVRYWNGSPYAMINDLYPNKYVKHSFRGYINKS
;
A
#
# COMPACT_ATOMS: atom_id res chain seq x y z
N MET A 1 -34.79 26.46 -2.15
CA MET A 1 -34.83 25.19 -2.91
C MET A 1 -35.02 24.08 -1.89
N ASP A 2 -36.00 23.21 -2.09
CA ASP A 2 -36.21 22.03 -1.24
C ASP A 2 -35.25 20.89 -1.62
N GLU A 3 -35.13 19.89 -0.75
CA GLU A 3 -34.20 18.75 -0.90
C GLU A 3 -34.40 18.01 -2.21
N LYS A 4 -35.66 17.67 -2.55
CA LYS A 4 -36.00 16.95 -3.77
C LYS A 4 -35.54 17.69 -5.03
N LYS A 5 -35.75 19.00 -5.10
CA LYS A 5 -35.29 19.82 -6.23
C LYS A 5 -33.78 19.92 -6.29
N ALA A 6 -33.10 20.03 -5.15
CA ALA A 6 -31.64 20.06 -5.09
C ALA A 6 -31.02 18.75 -5.58
N LEU A 7 -31.57 17.60 -5.17
CA LEU A 7 -31.13 16.27 -5.65
C LEU A 7 -31.44 16.08 -7.13
N GLN A 8 -32.61 16.52 -7.61
CA GLN A 8 -32.94 16.45 -9.04
C GLN A 8 -31.99 17.28 -9.90
N LEU A 9 -31.63 18.48 -9.44
CA LEU A 9 -30.64 19.33 -10.11
C LEU A 9 -29.25 18.67 -10.11
N LEU A 10 -28.82 18.13 -8.97
CA LEU A 10 -27.54 17.42 -8.89
C LEU A 10 -27.51 16.22 -9.83
N LYS A 11 -28.61 15.45 -9.91
CA LYS A 11 -28.75 14.33 -10.82
C LYS A 11 -28.62 14.75 -12.28
N CYS A 12 -29.33 15.80 -12.69
CA CYS A 12 -29.28 16.34 -14.05
C CYS A 12 -27.85 16.78 -14.43
N LEU A 13 -27.16 17.50 -13.53
CA LEU A 13 -25.76 17.91 -13.74
C LEU A 13 -24.84 16.71 -13.98
N ILE A 14 -24.98 15.66 -13.17
CA ILE A 14 -24.13 14.46 -13.23
C ILE A 14 -24.45 13.61 -14.47
N GLU A 15 -25.72 13.30 -14.71
CA GLU A 15 -26.14 12.26 -15.67
C GLU A 15 -26.42 12.82 -17.07
N GLU A 16 -26.90 14.06 -17.17
CA GLU A 16 -27.41 14.62 -18.43
C GLU A 16 -26.47 15.69 -19.00
N GLU A 17 -26.09 16.67 -18.18
CA GLU A 17 -25.26 17.80 -18.63
C GLU A 17 -23.78 17.40 -18.80
N GLU A 18 -23.13 16.93 -17.73
CA GLU A 18 -21.71 16.60 -17.75
C GLU A 18 -21.42 15.13 -18.04
N LYS A 19 -22.44 14.26 -17.98
CA LYS A 19 -22.36 12.82 -18.27
C LYS A 19 -21.18 12.15 -17.58
N LEU A 20 -21.02 12.45 -16.29
CA LEU A 20 -19.87 12.02 -15.50
C LEU A 20 -19.95 10.52 -15.23
N SER A 21 -18.88 9.80 -15.55
CA SER A 21 -18.70 8.46 -15.01
C SER A 21 -18.50 8.51 -13.51
N PHE A 22 -18.88 7.45 -12.79
CA PHE A 22 -18.63 7.36 -11.35
C PHE A 22 -17.15 7.49 -10.98
N GLN A 23 -16.25 6.98 -11.82
CA GLN A 23 -14.81 7.14 -11.61
C GLN A 23 -14.42 8.62 -11.69
N LYS A 24 -14.95 9.37 -12.66
CA LYS A 24 -14.69 10.80 -12.77
C LYS A 24 -15.31 11.57 -11.60
N LEU A 25 -16.51 11.18 -11.17
CA LEU A 25 -17.20 11.78 -10.04
C LEU A 25 -16.36 11.66 -8.76
N LEU A 26 -15.81 10.48 -8.44
CA LEU A 26 -14.93 10.30 -7.26
C LEU A 26 -13.70 11.23 -7.26
N GLN A 27 -13.23 11.64 -8.45
CA GLN A 27 -12.04 12.47 -8.62
C GLN A 27 -12.32 13.97 -8.53
N ILE A 28 -13.51 14.43 -8.92
CA ILE A 28 -13.82 15.86 -9.01
C ILE A 28 -14.89 16.33 -8.02
N TYR A 29 -15.78 15.42 -7.60
CA TYR A 29 -16.89 15.76 -6.72
C TYR A 29 -16.41 16.17 -5.34
N GLY A 30 -16.95 17.27 -4.85
CA GLY A 30 -16.62 17.85 -3.56
C GLY A 30 -17.09 19.29 -3.49
N GLN A 31 -16.77 19.95 -2.39
CA GLN A 31 -17.26 21.30 -2.11
C GLN A 31 -16.89 22.32 -3.21
N LYS A 32 -15.69 22.23 -3.79
CA LYS A 32 -15.27 23.08 -4.91
C LYS A 32 -16.16 22.89 -6.14
N TRP A 33 -16.37 21.65 -6.57
CA TRP A 33 -17.19 21.31 -7.73
C TRP A 33 -18.65 21.74 -7.54
N LEU A 34 -19.20 21.53 -6.32
CA LEU A 34 -20.55 21.98 -5.97
C LEU A 34 -20.67 23.52 -5.97
N ASN A 35 -19.66 24.23 -5.46
CA ASN A 35 -19.66 25.70 -5.45
C ASN A 35 -19.66 26.29 -6.87
N GLU A 36 -18.87 25.73 -7.78
CA GLU A 36 -18.83 26.14 -9.20
C GLU A 36 -20.18 25.98 -9.91
N ARG A 37 -21.03 25.05 -9.42
CA ARG A 37 -22.38 24.76 -9.95
C ARG A 37 -23.50 25.40 -9.14
N ARG A 38 -23.16 26.39 -8.30
CA ARG A 38 -24.11 27.15 -7.47
C ARG A 38 -24.93 26.26 -6.51
N LEU A 39 -24.37 25.11 -6.11
CA LEU A 39 -24.96 24.20 -5.12
C LEU A 39 -24.42 24.45 -3.70
N SER A 40 -23.69 25.54 -3.45
CA SER A 40 -23.12 25.88 -2.14
C SER A 40 -24.18 26.14 -1.07
N ALA A 41 -25.19 26.95 -1.39
CA ALA A 41 -26.29 27.28 -0.48
C ALA A 41 -27.15 26.06 -0.10
N PRO A 42 -27.66 25.25 -1.04
CA PRO A 42 -28.42 24.05 -0.67
C PRO A 42 -27.55 23.04 0.09
N LEU A 43 -26.28 22.86 -0.30
CA LEU A 43 -25.33 22.01 0.44
C LEU A 43 -25.24 22.40 1.91
N ARG A 44 -25.09 23.70 2.20
CA ARG A 44 -24.97 24.21 3.58
C ARG A 44 -26.26 24.02 4.38
N VAL A 45 -27.42 24.31 3.78
CA VAL A 45 -28.70 24.34 4.49
C VAL A 45 -29.27 22.94 4.72
N LEU A 46 -29.12 22.05 3.75
CA LEU A 46 -29.79 20.74 3.75
C LEU A 46 -28.87 19.61 4.22
N TRP A 47 -27.56 19.73 4.01
CA TRP A 47 -26.58 18.67 4.32
C TRP A 47 -25.46 19.13 5.25
N ASP A 48 -25.67 20.23 5.99
CA ASP A 48 -24.69 20.82 6.91
C ASP A 48 -23.29 21.02 6.28
N GLY A 49 -23.29 21.35 4.98
CA GLY A 49 -22.04 21.57 4.25
C GLY A 49 -21.31 20.28 3.83
N SER A 50 -21.87 19.09 4.04
CA SER A 50 -21.27 17.79 3.74
C SER A 50 -21.54 17.34 2.29
N PRO A 51 -20.53 17.38 1.39
CA PRO A 51 -20.72 16.88 0.02
C PRO A 51 -21.07 15.39 0.00
N TYR A 52 -20.47 14.61 0.91
CA TYR A 52 -20.74 13.18 0.97
C TYR A 52 -22.20 12.89 1.32
N ALA A 53 -22.77 13.59 2.31
CA ALA A 53 -24.17 13.37 2.68
C ALA A 53 -25.09 13.63 1.48
N MET A 54 -24.85 14.73 0.74
CA MET A 54 -25.63 15.07 -0.46
C MET A 54 -25.54 14.01 -1.56
N ILE A 55 -24.34 13.48 -1.87
CA ILE A 55 -24.20 12.45 -2.92
C ILE A 55 -24.70 11.08 -2.46
N ASN A 56 -24.62 10.77 -1.17
CA ASN A 56 -25.16 9.54 -0.62
C ASN A 56 -26.69 9.55 -0.62
N ASP A 57 -27.34 10.70 -0.42
CA ASP A 57 -28.80 10.78 -0.58
C ASP A 57 -29.23 10.60 -2.04
N LEU A 58 -28.44 11.11 -3.01
CA LEU A 58 -28.69 10.88 -4.42
C LEU A 58 -28.46 9.42 -4.84
N TYR A 59 -27.36 8.81 -4.36
CA TYR A 59 -26.97 7.44 -4.66
C TYR A 59 -26.72 6.64 -3.36
N PRO A 60 -27.79 6.18 -2.69
CA PRO A 60 -27.70 5.54 -1.38
C PRO A 60 -26.70 4.38 -1.33
N ASN A 61 -25.73 4.49 -0.43
CA ASN A 61 -24.70 3.48 -0.18
C ASN A 61 -23.85 3.10 -1.41
N ARG A 62 -23.90 3.91 -2.47
CA ARG A 62 -23.17 3.64 -3.71
C ARG A 62 -21.67 3.87 -3.55
N PHE A 63 -21.30 4.85 -2.73
CA PHE A 63 -19.92 5.27 -2.49
C PHE A 63 -19.60 5.23 -1.01
N LYS A 64 -18.35 4.92 -0.68
CA LYS A 64 -17.80 5.16 0.66
C LYS A 64 -17.17 6.53 0.75
N GLU A 65 -17.21 7.14 1.93
CA GLU A 65 -16.66 8.48 2.19
C GLU A 65 -15.20 8.63 1.76
N TRP A 66 -14.40 7.60 2.01
CA TRP A 66 -12.98 7.57 1.69
C TRP A 66 -12.66 7.33 0.21
N GLU A 67 -13.65 7.06 -0.64
CA GLU A 67 -13.42 6.90 -2.08
C GLU A 67 -13.27 8.24 -2.80
N PHE A 68 -13.75 9.32 -2.21
CA PHE A 68 -13.60 10.67 -2.74
C PHE A 68 -12.22 11.23 -2.41
N THR A 69 -11.75 12.20 -3.20
CA THR A 69 -10.42 12.83 -3.04
C THR A 69 -10.16 13.43 -1.66
N LYS A 70 -11.21 13.84 -0.94
CA LYS A 70 -11.13 14.35 0.43
C LYS A 70 -12.22 13.72 1.28
N ALA A 71 -11.80 12.96 2.29
CA ALA A 71 -12.70 12.56 3.36
C ALA A 71 -13.13 13.81 4.17
N PRO A 72 -14.34 13.81 4.77
CA PRO A 72 -14.79 14.89 5.63
C PRO A 72 -13.81 15.19 6.78
N ASN A 73 -13.83 16.43 7.30
CA ASN A 73 -13.04 16.77 8.48
C ASN A 73 -13.41 15.86 9.66
N LYS A 74 -12.40 15.38 10.40
CA LYS A 74 -12.56 14.44 11.53
C LYS A 74 -13.23 13.11 11.15
N PHE A 75 -13.31 12.77 9.87
CA PHE A 75 -13.86 11.49 9.42
C PHE A 75 -13.05 10.30 9.96
N TRP A 76 -11.72 10.40 9.87
CA TRP A 76 -10.82 9.30 10.16
C TRP A 76 -10.75 9.00 11.66
N THR A 77 -11.14 7.78 12.02
CA THR A 77 -10.64 7.08 13.22
C THR A 77 -9.63 6.01 12.78
N LYS A 78 -8.86 5.47 13.73
CA LYS A 78 -7.94 4.37 13.44
C LYS A 78 -8.68 3.15 12.86
N GLU A 79 -9.84 2.83 13.43
CA GLU A 79 -10.70 1.70 13.01
C GLU A 79 -11.25 1.91 11.60
N LYS A 80 -11.76 3.11 11.29
CA LYS A 80 -12.26 3.45 9.95
C LYS A 80 -11.15 3.37 8.90
N ALA A 81 -9.94 3.80 9.26
CA ALA A 81 -8.79 3.71 8.37
C ALA A 81 -8.41 2.26 8.05
N LEU A 82 -8.43 1.37 9.05
CA LEU A 82 -8.22 -0.07 8.83
C LEU A 82 -9.35 -0.72 8.03
N GLN A 83 -10.60 -0.35 8.28
CA GLN A 83 -11.75 -0.82 7.48
C GLN A 83 -11.65 -0.38 6.02
N ALA A 84 -11.30 0.88 5.77
CA ALA A 84 -11.11 1.43 4.44
C ALA A 84 -9.93 0.75 3.72
N LEU A 85 -8.82 0.52 4.42
CA LEU A 85 -7.68 -0.22 3.88
C LEU A 85 -8.07 -1.66 3.51
N LYS A 86 -8.74 -2.39 4.42
CA LYS A 86 -9.19 -3.77 4.18
C LYS A 86 -10.12 -3.86 2.99
N TRP A 87 -11.15 -3.01 2.94
CA TRP A 87 -12.08 -2.97 1.83
C TRP A 87 -11.39 -2.63 0.51
N THR A 88 -10.39 -1.73 0.53
CA THR A 88 -9.65 -1.37 -0.69
C THR A 88 -8.86 -2.56 -1.22
N ILE A 89 -8.18 -3.30 -0.34
CA ILE A 89 -7.37 -4.49 -0.68
C ILE A 89 -8.26 -5.65 -1.14
N GLU A 90 -9.28 -6.00 -0.35
CA GLU A 90 -10.03 -7.25 -0.51
C GLU A 90 -11.20 -7.12 -1.49
N GLU A 91 -11.91 -5.98 -1.49
CA GLU A 91 -13.17 -5.83 -2.23
C GLU A 91 -13.00 -5.00 -3.50
N LYS A 92 -12.36 -3.83 -3.38
CA LYS A 92 -12.21 -2.90 -4.50
C LYS A 92 -11.18 -3.37 -5.51
N GLU A 93 -9.97 -3.69 -5.04
CA GLU A 93 -8.86 -4.09 -5.92
C GLU A 93 -8.64 -5.61 -5.95
N LYS A 94 -9.20 -6.37 -5.00
CA LYS A 94 -9.09 -7.84 -4.92
C LYS A 94 -7.66 -8.33 -5.02
N LEU A 95 -6.75 -7.67 -4.32
CA LEU A 95 -5.32 -7.91 -4.37
C LEU A 95 -4.97 -9.20 -3.66
N ASN A 96 -4.24 -10.08 -4.34
CA ASN A 96 -3.57 -11.19 -3.67
C ASN A 96 -2.31 -10.70 -2.91
N PRO A 97 -1.77 -11.51 -1.98
CA PRO A 97 -0.60 -11.12 -1.19
C PRO A 97 0.62 -10.69 -2.03
N GLU A 98 0.85 -11.31 -3.18
CA GLU A 98 2.01 -11.00 -4.03
C GLU A 98 1.82 -9.68 -4.78
N GLN A 99 0.61 -9.41 -5.29
CA GLN A 99 0.27 -8.11 -5.88
C GLN A 99 0.42 -6.99 -4.85
N LEU A 100 -0.13 -7.21 -3.64
CA LEU A 100 -0.05 -6.24 -2.55
C LEU A 100 1.42 -5.90 -2.22
N LYS A 101 2.27 -6.91 -2.05
CA LYS A 101 3.72 -6.74 -1.81
C LYS A 101 4.42 -5.89 -2.88
N ASN A 102 3.93 -5.88 -4.11
CA ASN A 102 4.55 -5.19 -5.24
C ASN A 102 4.03 -3.75 -5.45
N ILE A 103 2.85 -3.41 -4.94
CA ILE A 103 2.25 -2.07 -5.13
C ILE A 103 2.09 -1.27 -3.84
N TYR A 104 2.03 -1.93 -2.69
CA TYR A 104 1.74 -1.28 -1.41
C TYR A 104 2.91 -0.41 -0.96
N GLU A 105 2.73 0.91 -1.09
CA GLU A 105 3.67 1.95 -0.68
C GLU A 105 2.91 3.26 -0.43
N THR A 106 3.59 4.31 0.04
CA THR A 106 3.00 5.65 0.27
C THR A 106 2.28 6.20 -0.97
N LYS A 107 2.78 5.91 -2.17
CA LYS A 107 2.14 6.30 -3.43
C LYS A 107 0.78 5.62 -3.61
N TRP A 108 0.70 4.30 -3.41
CA TRP A 108 -0.57 3.57 -3.48
C TRP A 108 -1.54 4.08 -2.41
N LEU A 109 -1.09 4.29 -1.17
CA LEU A 109 -1.93 4.91 -0.13
C LEU A 109 -2.44 6.31 -0.50
N THR A 110 -1.66 7.10 -1.24
CA THR A 110 -2.10 8.41 -1.75
C THR A 110 -3.19 8.24 -2.80
N GLN A 111 -2.99 7.33 -3.75
CA GLN A 111 -3.96 7.04 -4.81
C GLN A 111 -5.27 6.46 -4.27
N SER A 112 -5.20 5.70 -3.18
CA SER A 112 -6.34 5.12 -2.49
C SER A 112 -6.99 6.04 -1.46
N GLY A 113 -6.53 7.28 -1.30
CA GLY A 113 -7.09 8.25 -0.34
C GLY A 113 -6.77 7.97 1.13
N LEU A 114 -5.88 7.01 1.41
CA LEU A 114 -5.56 6.51 2.75
C LEU A 114 -4.32 7.16 3.37
N ARG A 115 -3.52 7.91 2.61
CA ARG A 115 -2.28 8.53 3.12
C ARG A 115 -2.52 9.46 4.31
N GLY A 116 -3.57 10.28 4.26
CA GLY A 116 -3.90 11.16 5.38
C GLY A 116 -4.16 10.40 6.68
N ALA A 117 -4.87 9.26 6.60
CA ALA A 117 -5.10 8.40 7.75
C ALA A 117 -3.81 7.70 8.22
N CYS A 118 -2.98 7.24 7.28
CA CYS A 118 -1.66 6.67 7.57
C CYS A 118 -0.79 7.66 8.37
N GLN A 119 -0.76 8.92 7.95
CA GLN A 119 -0.02 9.98 8.63
C GLN A 119 -0.53 10.22 10.06
N LEU A 120 -1.85 10.25 10.24
CA LEU A 120 -2.47 10.56 11.54
C LEU A 120 -2.24 9.48 12.61
N TYR A 121 -2.29 8.20 12.23
CA TYR A 121 -2.33 7.09 13.20
C TYR A 121 -1.09 6.17 13.18
N TRP A 122 -0.27 6.26 12.13
CA TRP A 122 0.92 5.41 11.96
C TRP A 122 2.18 6.20 11.60
N ASN A 123 2.23 7.50 11.91
CA ASN A 123 3.39 8.37 11.66
C ASN A 123 3.90 8.32 10.20
N ASP A 124 2.96 8.24 9.24
CA ASP A 124 3.24 8.11 7.80
C ASP A 124 4.07 6.85 7.46
N SER A 125 3.92 5.78 8.25
CA SER A 125 4.51 4.45 8.00
C SER A 125 3.49 3.49 7.36
N PRO A 126 3.56 3.25 6.03
CA PRO A 126 2.72 2.26 5.37
C PRO A 126 2.87 0.88 6.00
N TYR A 127 4.11 0.46 6.34
CA TYR A 127 4.33 -0.85 6.93
C TYR A 127 3.64 -1.00 8.28
N ALA A 128 3.71 0.02 9.14
CA ALA A 128 3.01 -0.02 10.43
C ALA A 128 1.49 -0.16 10.23
N MET A 129 0.91 0.55 9.25
CA MET A 129 -0.51 0.46 8.94
C MET A 129 -0.93 -0.94 8.43
N ILE A 130 -0.19 -1.54 7.49
CA ILE A 130 -0.54 -2.88 6.98
C ILE A 130 -0.28 -3.97 8.00
N ASN A 131 0.73 -3.84 8.85
CA ASN A 131 0.98 -4.79 9.93
C ASN A 131 -0.06 -4.67 11.05
N ASP A 132 -0.69 -3.51 11.24
CA ASP A 132 -1.83 -3.37 12.15
C ASP A 132 -3.09 -4.05 11.58
N LEU A 133 -3.32 -3.94 10.27
CA LEU A 133 -4.42 -4.64 9.60
C LEU A 133 -4.21 -6.17 9.56
N TYR A 134 -2.99 -6.61 9.24
CA TYR A 134 -2.61 -8.00 9.09
C TYR A 134 -1.40 -8.34 9.98
N PRO A 135 -1.61 -8.52 11.29
CA PRO A 135 -0.53 -8.72 12.25
C PRO A 135 0.41 -9.85 11.88
N ASN A 136 1.70 -9.52 11.73
CA ASN A 136 2.79 -10.44 11.47
C ASN A 136 2.66 -11.28 10.18
N GLN A 137 1.72 -10.94 9.29
CA GLN A 137 1.52 -11.67 8.03
C GLN A 137 2.62 -11.34 7.00
N PHE A 138 3.20 -10.14 7.09
CA PHE A 138 4.22 -9.65 6.17
C PHE A 138 5.45 -9.17 6.92
N LYS A 139 6.64 -9.47 6.39
CA LYS A 139 7.87 -8.78 6.80
C LYS A 139 8.04 -7.51 5.97
N GLU A 140 8.63 -6.48 6.57
CA GLU A 140 8.80 -5.18 5.90
C GLU A 140 9.63 -5.27 4.61
N TRP A 141 10.65 -6.14 4.59
CA TRP A 141 11.46 -6.42 3.40
C TRP A 141 10.74 -7.23 2.32
N GLU A 142 9.55 -7.76 2.61
CA GLU A 142 8.67 -8.37 1.62
C GLU A 142 7.79 -7.36 0.89
N PHE A 143 7.99 -6.06 1.06
CA PHE A 143 7.40 -5.04 0.17
C PHE A 143 8.42 -4.54 -0.86
N LYS A 144 7.95 -3.98 -1.98
CA LYS A 144 8.79 -3.54 -3.10
C LYS A 144 9.89 -2.57 -2.67
N MET A 145 9.55 -1.69 -1.74
CA MET A 145 10.45 -0.69 -1.18
C MET A 145 10.42 -0.79 0.35
N THR A 146 11.60 -0.71 0.95
CA THR A 146 11.75 -0.53 2.40
C THR A 146 12.03 0.96 2.68
N PRO A 147 11.64 1.51 3.85
CA PRO A 147 11.91 2.90 4.19
C PRO A 147 13.41 3.24 4.16
N ASN A 148 13.71 4.53 4.01
CA ASN A 148 15.08 5.01 4.13
C ASN A 148 15.65 4.67 5.52
N GLY A 149 16.87 4.16 5.56
CA GLY A 149 17.50 3.74 6.81
C GLY A 149 16.98 2.43 7.41
N PHE A 150 16.04 1.73 6.74
CA PHE A 150 15.49 0.48 7.23
C PHE A 150 16.56 -0.60 7.49
N TRP A 151 17.45 -0.82 6.52
CA TRP A 151 18.44 -1.89 6.56
C TRP A 151 19.55 -1.60 7.55
N THR A 152 19.75 -2.51 8.51
CA THR A 152 20.99 -2.69 9.28
C THR A 152 21.64 -4.02 8.85
N ARG A 153 22.91 -4.24 9.23
CA ARG A 153 23.60 -5.52 8.98
C ARG A 153 22.83 -6.69 9.60
N GLU A 154 22.37 -6.53 10.84
CA GLU A 154 21.56 -7.51 11.58
C GLU A 154 20.23 -7.83 10.88
N LYS A 155 19.41 -6.82 10.56
CA LYS A 155 18.14 -7.02 9.84
C LYS A 155 18.33 -7.71 8.49
N ALA A 156 19.43 -7.44 7.81
CA ALA A 156 19.75 -8.08 6.54
C ALA A 156 20.09 -9.57 6.72
N LEU A 157 20.81 -9.94 7.77
CA LEU A 157 21.07 -11.34 8.12
C LEU A 157 19.78 -12.05 8.56
N ASP A 158 18.93 -11.40 9.35
CA ASP A 158 17.64 -11.96 9.76
C ASP A 158 16.72 -12.19 8.55
N ALA A 159 16.65 -11.21 7.64
CA ALA A 159 15.89 -11.35 6.41
C ALA A 159 16.43 -12.48 5.53
N LEU A 160 17.76 -12.64 5.44
CA LEU A 160 18.38 -13.74 4.72
C LEU A 160 18.06 -15.10 5.37
N ARG A 161 18.23 -15.21 6.70
CA ARG A 161 17.93 -16.42 7.47
C ARG A 161 16.47 -16.84 7.30
N TRP A 162 15.54 -15.91 7.54
CA TRP A 162 14.12 -16.17 7.39
C TRP A 162 13.75 -16.57 5.96
N THR A 163 14.39 -15.96 4.94
CA THR A 163 14.13 -16.34 3.54
C THR A 163 14.58 -17.79 3.26
N ILE A 164 15.75 -18.19 3.77
CA ILE A 164 16.30 -19.54 3.58
C ILE A 164 15.50 -20.57 4.38
N GLU A 165 15.34 -20.34 5.68
CA GLU A 165 14.88 -21.34 6.64
C GLU A 165 13.35 -21.42 6.71
N GLU A 166 12.65 -20.29 6.63
CA GLU A 166 11.21 -20.23 6.87
C GLU A 166 10.41 -20.09 5.56
N LYS A 167 10.81 -19.16 4.70
CA LYS A 167 10.07 -18.85 3.46
C LYS A 167 10.25 -19.93 2.41
N GLU A 168 11.49 -20.26 2.07
CA GLU A 168 11.80 -21.26 1.03
C GLU A 168 12.13 -22.64 1.60
N LYS A 169 12.45 -22.74 2.90
CA LYS A 169 12.81 -24.00 3.59
C LYS A 169 13.89 -24.78 2.84
N LEU A 170 14.93 -24.09 2.40
CA LEU A 170 15.98 -24.68 1.56
C LEU A 170 16.85 -25.64 2.36
N THR A 171 17.03 -26.84 1.82
CA THR A 171 18.12 -27.73 2.25
C THR A 171 19.49 -27.16 1.86
N ASP A 172 20.55 -27.60 2.52
CA ASP A 172 21.93 -27.16 2.21
C ASP A 172 22.27 -27.36 0.72
N ASN A 173 21.90 -28.49 0.12
CA ASN A 173 22.12 -28.75 -1.31
C ASN A 173 21.35 -27.77 -2.22
N GLN A 174 20.09 -27.50 -1.91
CA GLN A 174 19.29 -26.53 -2.68
C GLN A 174 19.86 -25.12 -2.55
N LEU A 175 20.32 -24.73 -1.35
CA LEU A 175 20.95 -23.44 -1.11
C LEU A 175 22.22 -23.29 -1.94
N LEU A 176 23.11 -24.29 -1.95
CA LEU A 176 24.33 -24.29 -2.76
C LEU A 176 24.05 -24.14 -4.27
N GLN A 177 22.94 -24.69 -4.75
CA GLN A 177 22.55 -24.62 -6.17
C GLN A 177 21.86 -23.31 -6.57
N GLN A 178 21.11 -22.68 -5.66
CA GLN A 178 20.25 -21.54 -5.97
C GLN A 178 20.83 -20.19 -5.54
N TYR A 179 21.62 -20.17 -4.46
CA TYR A 179 22.11 -18.94 -3.83
C TYR A 179 23.09 -18.20 -4.75
N THR A 180 22.62 -17.06 -5.26
CA THR A 180 23.33 -16.20 -6.20
C THR A 180 22.91 -14.75 -5.99
N MET A 181 23.65 -13.79 -6.57
CA MET A 181 23.20 -12.39 -6.59
C MET A 181 21.81 -12.23 -7.23
N LYS A 182 21.46 -13.07 -8.23
CA LYS A 182 20.12 -13.08 -8.84
C LYS A 182 19.07 -13.57 -7.84
N TRP A 183 19.36 -14.60 -7.05
CA TRP A 183 18.49 -15.08 -5.99
C TRP A 183 18.27 -14.01 -4.91
N LEU A 184 19.33 -13.34 -4.45
CA LEU A 184 19.22 -12.21 -3.50
C LEU A 184 18.37 -11.06 -4.05
N LYS A 185 18.53 -10.70 -5.34
CA LYS A 185 17.71 -9.68 -6.00
C LYS A 185 16.22 -10.05 -6.02
N ARG A 186 15.88 -11.31 -6.35
CA ARG A 186 14.49 -11.78 -6.33
C ARG A 186 13.85 -11.68 -4.95
N HIS A 187 14.65 -11.85 -3.89
CA HIS A 187 14.21 -11.70 -2.51
C HIS A 187 14.46 -10.31 -1.91
N ARG A 188 14.70 -9.30 -2.76
CA ARG A 188 14.86 -7.89 -2.36
C ARG A 188 15.99 -7.63 -1.36
N LEU A 189 17.01 -8.49 -1.36
CA LEU A 189 18.23 -8.39 -0.54
C LEU A 189 19.40 -7.71 -1.26
N TRP A 190 19.17 -7.09 -2.43
CA TRP A 190 20.23 -6.42 -3.19
C TRP A 190 20.84 -5.22 -2.46
N THR A 191 19.99 -4.32 -1.95
CA THR A 191 20.43 -3.13 -1.22
C THR A 191 21.32 -3.47 -0.02
N PRO A 192 20.91 -4.38 0.90
CA PRO A 192 21.76 -4.71 2.03
C PRO A 192 23.05 -5.45 1.63
N VAL A 193 23.03 -6.35 0.64
CA VAL A 193 24.27 -7.05 0.23
C VAL A 193 25.31 -6.08 -0.34
N VAL A 194 24.88 -5.09 -1.12
CA VAL A 194 25.77 -4.04 -1.64
C VAL A 194 26.31 -3.19 -0.49
N ARG A 195 25.44 -2.79 0.44
CA ARG A 195 25.78 -1.85 1.51
C ARG A 195 26.72 -2.41 2.58
N TYR A 196 26.52 -3.67 2.99
CA TYR A 196 27.21 -4.23 4.16
C TYR A 196 28.24 -5.33 3.83
N TRP A 197 28.22 -5.86 2.61
CA TRP A 197 29.14 -6.91 2.16
C TRP A 197 29.79 -6.61 0.81
N ASN A 198 29.87 -5.32 0.43
CA ASN A 198 30.47 -4.84 -0.82
C ASN A 198 29.96 -5.58 -2.07
N GLY A 199 28.69 -5.98 -2.06
CA GLY A 199 28.06 -6.70 -3.17
C GLY A 199 28.52 -8.15 -3.31
N SER A 200 29.10 -8.76 -2.28
CA SER A 200 29.52 -10.16 -2.27
C SER A 200 28.45 -11.06 -1.61
N PRO A 201 27.69 -11.87 -2.39
CA PRO A 201 26.77 -12.85 -1.82
C PRO A 201 27.49 -13.84 -0.90
N TYR A 202 28.68 -14.31 -1.29
CA TYR A 202 29.44 -15.23 -0.45
C TYR A 202 29.80 -14.62 0.91
N ALA A 203 30.22 -13.35 0.95
CA ALA A 203 30.54 -12.71 2.22
C ALA A 203 29.31 -12.60 3.13
N MET A 204 28.13 -12.33 2.56
CA MET A 204 26.88 -12.28 3.33
C MET A 204 26.45 -13.65 3.87
N ILE A 205 26.50 -14.72 3.06
CA ILE A 205 26.12 -16.06 3.55
C ILE A 205 27.14 -16.63 4.54
N ASN A 206 28.43 -16.34 4.37
CA ASN A 206 29.46 -16.73 5.33
C ASN A 206 29.34 -15.96 6.65
N ASP A 207 28.85 -14.73 6.61
CA ASP A 207 28.55 -13.98 7.84
C ASP A 207 27.31 -14.52 8.56
N LEU A 208 26.31 -15.02 7.82
CA LEU A 208 25.15 -15.70 8.39
C LEU A 208 25.51 -17.07 8.98
N TYR A 209 26.31 -17.86 8.26
CA TYR A 209 26.75 -19.21 8.64
C TYR A 209 28.29 -19.32 8.57
N PRO A 210 29.00 -18.83 9.59
CA PRO A 210 30.46 -18.79 9.60
C PRO A 210 31.11 -20.13 9.30
N ASN A 211 31.92 -20.17 8.24
CA ASN A 211 32.71 -21.33 7.81
C ASN A 211 31.89 -22.60 7.50
N LYS A 212 30.56 -22.51 7.39
CA LYS A 212 29.70 -23.66 7.08
C LYS A 212 29.83 -24.08 5.62
N TYR A 213 30.00 -23.12 4.70
CA TYR A 213 30.07 -23.38 3.26
C TYR A 213 31.35 -22.82 2.64
N VAL A 214 31.96 -23.61 1.75
CA VAL A 214 33.12 -23.18 0.98
C VAL A 214 32.67 -22.43 -0.26
N LYS A 215 33.35 -21.33 -0.60
CA LYS A 215 32.94 -20.42 -1.70
C LYS A 215 32.70 -21.13 -3.03
N HIS A 216 33.60 -22.05 -3.41
CA HIS A 216 33.52 -22.77 -4.68
C HIS A 216 32.43 -23.87 -4.69
N SER A 217 31.82 -24.19 -3.55
CA SER A 217 30.69 -25.12 -3.49
C SER A 217 29.38 -24.52 -4.02
N PHE A 218 29.28 -23.19 -4.06
CA PHE A 218 28.11 -22.50 -4.62
C PHE A 218 28.18 -22.49 -6.14
N ARG A 219 27.07 -22.87 -6.81
CA ARG A 219 26.98 -22.95 -8.28
C ARG A 219 27.46 -21.69 -9.00
N GLY A 220 27.20 -20.50 -8.44
CA GLY A 220 27.63 -19.23 -9.02
C GLY A 220 29.14 -18.96 -9.03
N TYR A 221 29.93 -19.81 -8.38
CA TYR A 221 31.38 -19.70 -8.23
C TYR A 221 32.14 -20.91 -8.80
N ILE A 222 31.43 -21.96 -9.24
CA ILE A 222 32.02 -23.07 -9.99
C ILE A 222 32.43 -22.51 -11.36
N ASN A 223 33.73 -22.51 -11.66
CA ASN A 223 34.37 -22.04 -12.92
C ASN A 223 34.66 -20.53 -13.05
N LYS A 224 34.92 -19.82 -11.95
CA LYS A 224 35.57 -18.49 -11.98
C LYS A 224 36.98 -18.57 -11.38
N SER A 225 37.85 -19.31 -12.05
CA SER A 225 39.31 -19.31 -11.85
C SER A 225 39.95 -18.49 -12.94
#